data_AF-A0A1E9CBV5-F1
#
_entry.id   AF-A0A1E9CBV5-F1
#
_cell.length_a   1.000
_cell.length_b   1.000
_cell.length_c   1.000
_cell.angle_alpha   90.00
_cell.angle_beta   90.00
_cell.angle_gamma   90.00
#
_symmetry.space_group_name_H-M   'P 1'
#
loop_
_entity.id
_entity.type
_entity.pdbx_description
1 polymer ?
#
loop_
_entity_poly.entity_id
_entity_poly.type
_entity_poly.pdbx_seq_one_letter_code
_entity_poly.pdbx_strand_id
1 'polypeptide(L)' 'MKTFEGTYTIKWGKNTAPDIRPIVFDCETEEELKKEQQRIIAAYSKGDDKSCAFYQEWHDNFLPPHSIIFKMSERK' A
#
# COMPACT_ATOMS: atom_id res chain seq x y z
N MET A 1 18.64 6.05 -11.88
CA MET A 1 17.89 5.29 -10.89
C MET A 1 17.78 6.11 -9.62
N LYS A 2 16.57 6.29 -9.10
CA LYS A 2 16.26 6.99 -7.86
C LYS A 2 15.62 5.99 -6.91
N THR A 3 16.03 6.02 -5.65
CA THR A 3 15.40 5.20 -4.63
C THR A 3 14.38 6.06 -3.90
N PHE A 4 13.13 5.62 -3.84
CA PHE A 4 12.07 6.24 -3.05
C PHE A 4 11.80 5.36 -1.85
N GLU A 5 11.93 5.94 -0.65
CA GLU A 5 11.67 5.24 0.60
C GLU A 5 10.57 5.94 1.39
N GLY A 6 9.84 5.16 2.19
CA GLY A 6 8.84 5.71 3.09
C GLY A 6 7.91 4.65 3.63
N THR A 7 6.65 5.03 3.79
CA THR A 7 5.59 4.16 4.30
C THR A 7 4.32 4.34 3.50
N TYR A 8 3.49 3.31 3.48
CA TYR A 8 2.09 3.45 3.11
C TYR A 8 1.21 3.03 4.28
N THR A 9 0.07 3.68 4.40
CA THR A 9 -0.92 3.43 5.45
C THR A 9 -2.20 2.93 4.82
N ILE A 10 -2.64 1.75 5.21
CA ILE A 10 -3.92 1.18 4.84
C ILE A 10 -4.92 1.46 5.97
N LYS A 11 -6.05 2.06 5.62
CA LYS A 11 -7.22 2.16 6.50
C LYS A 11 -8.26 1.18 6.00
N TRP A 12 -8.50 0.12 6.77
CA TRP A 12 -9.50 -0.89 6.43
C TRP A 12 -10.93 -0.39 6.63
N GLY A 13 -11.16 0.50 7.61
CA GLY A 13 -12.42 1.21 7.83
C GLY A 13 -12.21 2.61 8.41
N LYS A 14 -13.31 3.37 8.57
CA LYS A 14 -13.25 4.76 9.10
C LYS A 14 -12.68 4.83 10.53
N ASN A 15 -12.93 3.80 11.34
CA ASN A 15 -12.56 3.74 12.76
C ASN A 15 -11.59 2.59 13.08
N THR A 16 -10.94 1.99 12.08
CA THR A 16 -9.98 0.90 12.30
C THR A 16 -8.60 1.45 12.62
N ALA A 17 -7.80 0.68 13.37
CA ALA A 17 -6.39 0.99 13.53
C ALA A 17 -5.69 1.10 12.15
N PRO A 18 -4.79 2.07 11.95
CA PRO A 18 -4.02 2.19 10.72
C PRO A 18 -3.00 1.06 10.62
N ASP A 19 -2.98 0.38 9.47
CA ASP A 19 -1.95 -0.60 9.11
C ASP A 19 -0.85 0.15 8.34
N ILE A 20 0.29 0.36 9.01
CA ILE A 20 1.40 1.16 8.50
C ILE A 20 2.53 0.22 8.09
N ARG A 21 2.95 0.30 6.84
CA ARG A 21 3.97 -0.60 6.29
C ARG A 21 5.11 0.17 5.64
N PRO A 22 6.37 -0.20 5.89
CA PRO A 22 7.50 0.38 5.20
C PRO A 22 7.49 -0.04 3.73
N ILE A 23 7.98 0.84 2.88
CA ILE A 23 8.11 0.56 1.45
C ILE A 23 9.34 1.26 0.87
N VAL A 24 10.02 0.56 -0.04
CA VAL A 24 11.15 1.05 -0.81
C VAL A 24 10.93 0.65 -2.26
N PHE A 25 11.06 1.62 -3.15
CA PHE A 25 11.00 1.41 -4.59
C PHE A 25 12.22 2.03 -5.25
N ASP A 26 12.87 1.24 -6.11
CA ASP A 26 13.85 1.78 -7.05
C ASP A 26 13.12 2.10 -8.36
N CYS A 27 13.03 3.38 -8.69
CA CYS A 27 12.35 3.88 -9.90
C CYS A 27 13.25 4.90 -10.61
N GLU A 28 13.19 4.99 -11.93
CA GLU A 28 13.92 6.01 -12.67
C GLU A 28 13.19 7.35 -12.67
N THR A 29 11.86 7.31 -12.59
CA THR A 29 10.99 8.48 -12.68
C THR A 29 9.86 8.46 -11.65
N GLU A 30 9.26 9.62 -11.40
CA GLU A 30 8.05 9.73 -10.58
C GLU A 30 6.83 9.02 -11.21
N GLU A 31 6.81 8.84 -12.54
CA GLU A 31 5.74 8.12 -13.21
C GLU A 31 5.75 6.62 -12.90
N GLU A 32 6.94 6.02 -12.84
CA GLU A 32 7.11 4.64 -12.40
C GLU A 32 6.70 4.45 -10.95
N LEU A 33 7.06 5.40 -10.08
CA LEU A 33 6.61 5.40 -8.68
C LEU A 33 5.07 5.42 -8.61
N LYS A 34 4.39 6.24 -9.42
CA LYS A 34 2.93 6.26 -9.48
C LYS A 34 2.35 4.93 -9.97
N LYS A 35 2.97 4.27 -10.96
CA LYS A 35 2.54 2.94 -11.43
C LYS A 35 2.64 1.89 -10.32
N GLU A 36 3.73 1.89 -9.57
CA GLU A 36 3.91 0.97 -8.44
C GLU A 36 2.91 1.25 -7.30
N GLN A 37 2.64 2.51 -6.98
CA GLN A 37 1.58 2.89 -6.02
C GLN A 37 0.20 2.40 -6.49
N GLN A 38 -0.14 2.57 -7.76
CA GLN A 38 -1.40 2.08 -8.34
C GLN A 38 -1.48 0.55 -8.32
N ARG A 39 -0.37 -0.14 -8.61
CA ARG A 39 -0.28 -1.60 -8.52
C ARG A 39 -0.59 -2.09 -7.11
N ILE A 40 -0.06 -1.41 -6.09
CA ILE A 40 -0.36 -1.70 -4.68
C ILE A 40 -1.84 -1.49 -4.39
N ILE A 41 -2.40 -0.34 -4.75
CA ILE A 41 -3.84 -0.07 -4.55
C ILE A 41 -4.70 -1.16 -5.20
N ALA A 42 -4.36 -1.56 -6.43
CA ALA A 42 -5.08 -2.59 -7.15
C ALA A 42 -4.95 -3.98 -6.50
N ALA A 43 -3.78 -4.35 -5.97
CA ALA A 43 -3.57 -5.61 -5.26
C ALA A 43 -4.45 -5.69 -4.00
N TYR A 44 -4.51 -4.60 -3.23
CA TYR A 44 -5.39 -4.45 -2.07
C TYR A 44 -6.87 -4.30 -2.41
N SER A 45 -7.20 -4.01 -3.66
CA SER A 45 -8.58 -4.05 -4.11
C SER A 45 -9.01 -5.45 -4.57
N LYS A 46 -8.08 -6.41 -4.62
CA LYS A 46 -8.30 -7.75 -5.21
C LYS A 46 -8.26 -8.91 -4.21
N GLY A 47 -7.98 -8.70 -2.92
CA GLY A 47 -8.02 -9.81 -1.96
C GLY A 47 -6.71 -10.58 -1.78
N ASP A 48 -5.58 -10.17 -2.37
CA ASP A 48 -4.37 -11.02 -2.49
C ASP A 48 -3.14 -10.60 -1.64
N ASP A 49 -3.33 -9.79 -0.59
CA ASP A 49 -2.25 -9.47 0.36
C ASP A 49 -2.17 -10.45 1.56
N LYS A 50 -1.40 -11.53 1.37
CA LYS A 50 -1.10 -12.54 2.41
C LYS A 50 -0.32 -12.01 3.61
N SER A 51 0.26 -10.82 3.52
CA SER A 51 0.99 -10.19 4.63
C SER A 51 0.09 -9.34 5.53
N CYS A 52 -1.21 -9.24 5.21
CA CYS A 52 -2.19 -8.56 6.04
C CYS A 52 -2.48 -9.35 7.32
N ALA A 53 -2.39 -8.69 8.48
CA ALA A 53 -2.80 -9.25 9.77
C ALA A 53 -4.29 -9.64 9.80
N PHE A 54 -5.09 -9.05 8.92
CA PHE A 54 -6.51 -9.32 8.73
C PHE A 54 -6.77 -10.13 7.44
N TYR A 55 -5.76 -10.76 6.84
CA TYR A 55 -5.88 -11.44 5.53
C TYR A 55 -7.05 -12.43 5.50
N GLN A 56 -7.26 -13.19 6.57
CA GLN A 56 -8.30 -14.20 6.61
C GLN A 56 -9.71 -13.58 6.69
N GLU A 57 -9.95 -12.63 7.61
CA GLU A 57 -11.21 -11.88 7.68
C GLU A 57 -11.48 -11.05 6.42
N TRP A 58 -10.43 -10.51 5.82
CA TRP A 58 -10.49 -9.74 4.60
C TRP A 58 -10.76 -10.60 3.37
N HIS A 59 -10.13 -11.78 3.26
CA HIS A 59 -10.36 -12.73 2.18
C HIS A 59 -11.77 -13.35 2.27
N ASP A 60 -12.23 -13.64 3.49
CA ASP A 60 -13.54 -14.26 3.73
C ASP A 60 -14.71 -13.27 3.55
N ASN A 61 -14.51 -11.97 3.85
CA ASN A 61 -15.57 -10.94 3.75
C ASN A 61 -15.37 -9.92 2.60
N PHE A 62 -14.26 -10.01 1.86
CA PHE A 62 -13.82 -9.05 0.84
C PHE A 62 -14.08 -7.58 1.23
N LEU A 63 -13.41 -7.10 2.28
CA LEU A 63 -13.53 -5.72 2.73
C LEU A 63 -12.46 -4.84 2.08
N PRO A 64 -12.69 -4.21 0.92
CA PRO A 64 -11.68 -3.34 0.31
C PRO A 64 -11.27 -2.25 1.31
N PRO A 65 -10.00 -1.83 1.31
CA PRO A 65 -9.57 -0.79 2.23
C PRO A 65 -10.33 0.50 1.95
N HIS A 66 -10.76 1.17 3.02
CA HIS A 66 -11.36 2.50 2.94
C HIS A 66 -10.43 3.52 2.27
N SER A 67 -9.13 3.47 2.54
CA SER A 67 -8.13 4.29 1.85
C SER A 67 -6.72 3.73 2.00
N ILE A 68 -5.85 4.04 1.03
CA ILE A 68 -4.41 3.78 1.09
C ILE A 68 -3.70 5.10 0.85
N ILE A 69 -2.80 5.49 1.76
CA ILE A 69 -2.09 6.77 1.72
C ILE A 69 -0.59 6.49 1.67
N PHE A 70 0.09 7.02 0.65
CA PHE A 70 1.53 6.89 0.49
C PHE A 70 2.24 8.13 1.05
N LYS A 71 3.25 7.91 1.88
CA LYS A 71 4.18 8.94 2.34
C LYS A 71 5.59 8.47 1.99
N MET A 72 6.07 8.92 0.84
CA MET A 72 7.38 8.54 0.30
C MET A 72 8.19 9.77 -0.04
N SER A 73 9.51 9.65 -0.01
CA SER A 73 10.45 10.69 -0.41
C SER A 73 11.61 10.07 -1.18
N GLU A 74 12.18 10.82 -2.12
CA GLU A 74 13.41 10.42 -2.80
C GLU A 74 14.55 10.39 -1.78
N ARG A 75 15.25 9.26 -1.72
CA ARG A 75 16.44 9.07 -0.91
C ARG A 75 17.58 9.89 -1.52
N LYS A 76 18.08 10.85 -0.75
CA LYS A 76 19.21 11.73 -1.14
C LYS A 76 20.54 11.01 -1.14
#